data_AF-A0A3B1E0L9-F1
#
_entry.id   AF-A0A3B1E0L9-F1
#
_cell.length_a   1.000
_cell.length_b   1.000
_cell.length_c   1.000
_cell.angle_alpha   90.00
_cell.angle_beta   90.00
_cell.angle_gamma   90.00
#
_symmetry.space_group_name_H-M   'P 1'
#
loop_
_entity.id
_entity.type
_entity.pdbx_description
1 polymer ?
#
loop_
_entity_poly.entity_id
_entity_poly.type
_entity_poly.pdbx_seq_one_letter_code
_entity_poly.pdbx_strand_id
1 'polypeptide(L)'
;MLDISPILLLSSGIIFLLILARLNSYLYKPLFKHMDDRTTLIKVDLENAKKNGLNIDDMLLEVNEIISQAKKKASLIREDASRKEKEMANLKLNDIKADLDVKYEDFIKSLNIEKQSLRESLVNNIPMFKKNLELKISSM
;
A
#
# COMPACT_ATOMS: atom_id res chain seq x y z
N MET A 1 -0.87 44.46 89.55
CA MET A 1 -0.90 45.25 88.30
C MET A 1 0.27 44.75 87.47
N LEU A 2 0.06 44.42 86.20
CA LEU A 2 1.14 43.90 85.35
C LEU A 2 2.21 45.00 85.20
N ASP A 3 3.37 44.82 85.82
CA ASP A 3 4.57 45.63 85.53
C ASP A 3 5.11 45.22 84.16
N ILE A 4 4.38 45.61 83.10
CA ILE A 4 4.90 45.52 81.73
C ILE A 4 6.02 46.54 81.64
N SER A 5 7.24 46.07 81.88
CA SER A 5 8.45 46.86 81.65
C SER A 5 8.52 47.19 80.15
N PRO A 6 8.36 48.46 79.74
CA PRO A 6 8.38 48.83 78.32
C PRO A 6 9.70 48.42 77.64
N ILE A 7 10.79 48.42 78.41
CA ILE A 7 12.12 47.95 78.00
C ILE A 7 12.14 46.46 77.63
N LEU A 8 11.40 45.63 78.36
CA LEU A 8 11.36 44.17 78.15
C LEU A 8 10.54 43.84 76.90
N LEU A 9 9.46 44.60 76.68
CA LEU A 9 8.61 44.50 75.49
C LEU A 9 9.38 44.93 74.24
N LEU A 10 10.14 46.03 74.31
CA LEU A 10 11.01 46.49 73.22
C LEU A 10 12.13 45.49 72.90
N SER A 11 12.82 44.97 73.93
CA SER A 11 13.87 43.97 73.77
C SER A 11 13.35 42.67 73.14
N SER A 12 12.23 42.16 73.65
CA SER A 12 11.54 40.99 73.10
C SER A 12 11.11 41.22 71.65
N GLY A 13 10.59 42.41 71.33
CA GLY A 13 10.22 42.79 69.96
C GLY A 13 11.41 42.80 69.00
N ILE A 14 12.56 43.34 69.41
CA ILE A 14 13.78 43.35 68.59
C ILE A 14 14.28 41.92 68.33
N ILE A 15 14.32 41.07 69.36
CA ILE A 15 14.72 39.67 69.24
C ILE A 15 13.75 38.90 68.33
N PHE A 16 12.46 39.14 68.46
CA PHE A 16 11.44 38.55 67.59
C PHE A 16 11.63 38.95 66.13
N LEU A 17 11.90 40.22 65.85
CA LEU A 17 12.17 40.70 64.48
C LEU A 17 13.46 40.10 63.90
N LEU A 18 14.52 39.93 64.71
CA LEU A 18 15.75 39.26 64.28
C LEU A 18 15.50 37.78 63.93
N ILE A 19 14.72 37.07 64.75
CA ILE A 19 14.33 35.69 64.49
C ILE A 19 13.47 35.60 63.22
N LEU A 20 12.49 36.49 63.03
CA LEU A 20 11.67 36.55 61.81
C LEU A 20 12.52 36.78 60.56
N ALA A 21 13.49 37.70 60.61
CA ALA A 21 14.40 37.95 59.50
C ALA A 21 15.24 36.71 59.17
N ARG A 22 15.73 36.00 60.20
CA ARG A 22 16.48 34.76 60.01
C ARG A 22 15.60 33.65 59.43
N LEU A 23 14.38 33.51 59.94
CA LEU A 23 13.40 32.52 59.50
C LEU A 23 12.96 32.74 58.05
N ASN A 24 12.84 34.00 57.62
CA ASN A 24 12.54 34.34 56.22
C ASN A 24 13.58 33.78 55.25
N SER A 25 14.87 33.90 55.58
CA SER A 25 15.92 33.37 54.73
C SER A 25 16.07 31.85 54.82
N TYR A 26 15.85 31.26 55.99
CA TYR A 26 16.16 29.85 56.25
C TYR A 26 14.99 28.89 56.01
N LEU A 27 13.75 29.35 56.16
CA LEU A 27 12.56 28.51 56.07
C LEU A 27 11.62 28.98 54.96
N TYR A 28 11.18 30.25 54.99
CA TYR A 28 10.15 30.70 54.07
C TYR A 28 10.63 30.68 52.61
N LYS A 29 11.80 31.27 52.30
CA LYS A 29 12.37 31.24 50.95
C LYS A 29 12.55 29.82 50.38
N PRO A 30 13.22 28.88 51.07
CA PRO A 30 13.37 27.53 50.53
C PRO A 30 12.05 26.76 50.44
N LEU A 31 11.09 27.00 51.35
CA LEU A 31 9.78 26.38 51.29
C LEU A 31 8.98 26.86 50.07
N PHE A 32 8.92 28.17 49.84
CA PHE A 32 8.27 28.74 48.65
C PHE A 32 8.94 28.27 47.37
N LYS A 33 10.29 28.26 47.34
CA LYS A 33 11.03 27.74 46.20
C LYS A 33 10.65 26.29 45.89
N HIS A 34 10.57 25.43 46.90
CA HIS A 34 10.15 24.04 46.69
C HIS A 34 8.70 23.93 46.19
N MET A 35 7.80 24.80 46.63
CA MET A 35 6.42 24.85 46.11
C MET A 35 6.37 25.32 44.65
N ASP A 36 7.16 26.33 44.29
CA ASP A 36 7.23 26.87 42.93
C ASP A 36 7.90 25.89 41.97
N ASP A 37 8.98 25.22 42.40
CA ASP A 37 9.67 24.19 41.64
C ASP A 37 8.70 23.03 41.34
N ARG A 38 7.93 22.58 42.33
CA ARG A 38 6.89 21.55 42.13
C ARG A 38 5.79 22.00 41.16
N THR A 39 5.29 23.22 41.32
CA THR A 39 4.27 23.78 40.42
C THR A 39 4.79 23.85 38.98
N THR A 40 6.03 24.25 38.80
CA THR A 40 6.70 24.36 37.50
C THR A 40 6.89 22.99 36.87
N LEU A 41 7.39 22.01 37.63
CA LEU A 41 7.56 20.64 37.16
C LEU A 41 6.23 20.03 36.70
N ILE A 42 5.16 20.16 37.51
CA ILE A 42 3.82 19.65 37.13
C ILE A 42 3.32 20.30 35.85
N LYS A 43 3.54 21.62 35.69
CA LYS A 43 3.14 22.35 34.49
C LYS A 43 3.90 21.85 33.25
N VAL A 44 5.21 21.66 33.37
CA VAL A 44 6.07 21.13 32.30
C VAL A 44 5.66 19.70 31.93
N ASP A 45 5.44 18.83 32.91
CA ASP A 45 5.01 17.45 32.67
C ASP A 45 3.64 17.39 31.97
N LEU A 46 2.70 18.24 32.37
CA LEU A 46 1.39 18.34 31.72
C LEU A 46 1.50 18.85 30.29
N GLU A 47 2.36 19.84 30.03
CA GLU A 47 2.59 20.35 28.68
C GLU A 47 3.27 19.32 27.79
N ASN A 48 4.27 18.59 28.31
CA ASN A 48 4.94 17.51 27.61
C ASN A 48 3.99 16.35 27.29
N ALA A 49 3.14 15.94 28.24
CA ALA A 49 2.12 14.92 28.00
C ALA A 49 1.14 15.34 26.90
N LYS A 50 0.69 16.60 26.89
CA LYS A 50 -0.17 17.14 25.82
C LYS A 50 0.53 17.16 24.46
N LYS A 51 1.78 17.66 24.39
CA LYS A 51 2.56 17.68 23.15
C LYS A 51 2.80 16.28 22.60
N ASN A 52 3.12 15.33 23.47
CA ASN A 52 3.30 13.94 23.06
C ASN A 52 2.00 13.31 22.56
N GLY A 53 0.85 13.60 23.18
CA GLY A 53 -0.46 13.16 22.70
C GLY A 53 -0.79 13.69 21.30
N LEU A 54 -0.60 14.99 21.07
CA LEU A 54 -0.83 15.62 19.76
C LEU A 54 0.09 15.05 18.66
N ASN A 55 1.37 14.84 18.97
CA ASN A 55 2.31 14.25 18.02
C ASN A 55 1.91 12.82 17.62
N ILE A 56 1.30 12.04 18.52
CA ILE A 56 0.84 10.69 18.20
C ILE A 56 -0.35 10.73 17.23
N ASP A 57 -1.30 11.63 17.44
CA ASP A 57 -2.46 11.77 16.54
C ASP A 57 -2.03 12.22 15.14
N ASP A 58 -1.10 13.18 15.04
CA ASP A 58 -0.54 13.63 13.76
C ASP A 58 0.22 12.50 13.04
N MET A 59 1.03 11.73 13.77
CA MET A 59 1.72 10.56 13.21
C MET A 59 0.74 9.47 12.73
N LEU A 60 -0.38 9.26 13.43
CA LEU A 60 -1.42 8.32 13.00
C LEU A 60 -2.11 8.79 11.71
N LEU A 61 -2.36 10.09 11.56
CA LEU A 61 -2.89 10.66 10.33
C LEU A 61 -1.94 10.44 9.16
N GLU A 62 -0.64 10.73 9.34
CA GLU A 62 0.38 10.54 8.32
C GLU A 62 0.52 9.06 7.91
N VAL A 63 0.53 8.13 8.87
CA VAL A 63 0.55 6.69 8.60
C VAL A 63 -0.67 6.25 7.79
N ASN A 64 -1.86 6.71 8.16
CA ASN A 64 -3.09 6.39 7.43
C ASN A 64 -3.06 6.93 6.00
N GLU A 65 -2.52 8.13 5.80
CA GLU A 65 -2.37 8.71 4.47
C GLU A 65 -1.39 7.90 3.62
N ILE A 66 -0.22 7.54 4.16
CA ILE A 66 0.78 6.71 3.48
C ILE A 66 0.18 5.35 3.08
N ILE A 67 -0.56 4.70 3.99
CA ILE A 67 -1.22 3.41 3.71
C ILE A 67 -2.27 3.57 2.61
N SER A 68 -3.07 4.64 2.65
CA SER A 68 -4.09 4.94 1.63
C SER A 68 -3.45 5.15 0.25
N GLN A 69 -2.39 5.96 0.17
CA GLN A 69 -1.64 6.19 -1.05
C GLN A 69 -0.99 4.91 -1.58
N ALA A 70 -0.42 4.08 -0.71
CA ALA A 70 0.17 2.79 -1.08
C ALA A 70 -0.88 1.84 -1.65
N LYS A 71 -2.07 1.73 -1.03
CA LYS A 71 -3.19 0.93 -1.54
C LYS A 71 -3.64 1.40 -2.92
N LYS A 72 -3.74 2.71 -3.12
CA LYS A 72 -4.10 3.29 -4.43
C LYS A 72 -3.07 2.94 -5.51
N LYS A 73 -1.78 3.11 -5.20
CA LYS A 73 -0.68 2.75 -6.11
C LYS A 73 -0.70 1.25 -6.44
N ALA A 74 -0.89 0.38 -5.46
CA ALA A 74 -0.99 -1.05 -5.66
C ALA A 74 -2.18 -1.44 -6.56
N SER A 75 -3.35 -0.81 -6.37
CA SER A 75 -4.51 -1.03 -7.22
C SER A 75 -4.23 -0.62 -8.67
N LEU A 76 -3.62 0.55 -8.88
CA LEU A 76 -3.23 1.03 -10.20
C LEU A 76 -2.24 0.09 -10.90
N ILE A 77 -1.22 -0.39 -10.18
CA ILE A 77 -0.25 -1.36 -10.72
C ILE A 77 -0.96 -2.64 -11.16
N ARG A 78 -1.88 -3.16 -10.33
CA ARG A 78 -2.63 -4.38 -10.67
C ARG A 78 -3.52 -4.17 -11.89
N GLU A 79 -4.19 -3.03 -11.98
CA GLU A 79 -5.06 -2.68 -13.10
C GLU A 79 -4.26 -2.52 -14.40
N ASP A 80 -3.13 -1.81 -14.35
CA ASP A 80 -2.23 -1.63 -15.48
C ASP A 80 -1.62 -2.96 -15.95
N ALA A 81 -1.17 -3.81 -15.03
CA ALA A 81 -0.68 -5.15 -15.38
C ALA A 81 -1.79 -5.98 -16.05
N SER A 82 -3.00 -5.99 -15.49
CA SER A 82 -4.14 -6.73 -16.05
C SER A 82 -4.53 -6.20 -17.43
N ARG A 83 -4.47 -4.88 -17.65
CA ARG A 83 -4.77 -4.25 -18.93
C ARG A 83 -3.73 -4.62 -19.99
N LYS A 84 -2.44 -4.52 -19.65
CA LYS A 84 -1.33 -4.89 -20.56
C LYS A 84 -1.39 -6.35 -20.96
N GLU A 85 -1.64 -7.26 -20.02
CA GLU A 85 -1.79 -8.68 -20.32
C GLU A 85 -2.99 -8.96 -21.21
N LYS A 86 -4.15 -8.31 -20.98
CA LYS A 86 -5.31 -8.43 -21.86
C LYS A 86 -5.03 -7.92 -23.27
N GLU A 87 -4.33 -6.80 -23.40
CA GLU A 87 -3.94 -6.24 -24.68
C GLU A 87 -3.01 -7.18 -25.44
N MET A 88 -1.98 -7.71 -24.77
CA MET A 88 -1.05 -8.67 -25.37
C MET A 88 -1.73 -10.00 -25.74
N ALA A 89 -2.65 -10.49 -24.91
CA ALA A 89 -3.45 -11.67 -25.23
C ALA A 89 -4.35 -11.44 -26.46
N ASN A 90 -4.99 -10.27 -26.57
CA ASN A 90 -5.81 -9.92 -27.73
C ASN A 90 -4.98 -9.78 -29.01
N LEU A 91 -3.79 -9.18 -28.93
CA LEU A 91 -2.86 -9.11 -30.07
C LEU A 91 -2.48 -10.52 -30.53
N LYS A 92 -2.08 -11.39 -29.60
CA LYS A 92 -1.70 -12.77 -29.93
C LYS A 92 -2.87 -13.59 -30.49
N LEU A 93 -4.08 -13.37 -29.99
CA LEU A 93 -5.30 -14.00 -30.55
C LEU A 93 -5.58 -13.54 -31.97
N ASN A 94 -5.41 -12.25 -32.26
CA ASN A 94 -5.60 -11.71 -33.60
C ASN A 94 -4.53 -12.24 -34.57
N ASP A 95 -3.28 -12.32 -34.14
CA ASP A 95 -2.20 -12.89 -34.95
C ASP A 95 -2.45 -14.37 -35.27
N ILE A 96 -2.87 -15.16 -34.28
CA ILE A 96 -3.21 -16.58 -34.49
C ILE A 96 -4.40 -16.73 -35.43
N LYS A 97 -5.42 -15.87 -35.32
CA LYS A 97 -6.56 -15.88 -36.25
C LYS A 97 -6.12 -15.55 -37.68
N ALA A 98 -5.30 -14.52 -37.86
CA ALA A 98 -4.79 -14.16 -39.18
C ALA A 98 -3.94 -15.29 -39.79
N ASP A 99 -3.07 -15.92 -39.01
CA ASP A 99 -2.28 -17.09 -39.46
C ASP A 99 -3.18 -18.30 -39.78
N LEU A 100 -4.24 -18.52 -39.00
CA LEU A 100 -5.21 -19.59 -39.25
C LEU A 100 -5.98 -19.35 -40.55
N ASP A 101 -6.41 -18.12 -40.81
CA ASP A 101 -7.12 -17.76 -42.05
C ASP A 101 -6.21 -17.99 -43.27
N VAL A 102 -4.93 -17.62 -43.20
CA VAL A 102 -3.95 -17.90 -44.26
C VAL A 102 -3.78 -19.40 -44.48
N LYS A 103 -3.60 -20.18 -43.40
CA LYS A 103 -3.47 -21.64 -43.48
C LYS A 103 -4.72 -22.31 -44.03
N TYR A 104 -5.90 -21.78 -43.71
CA TYR A 104 -7.16 -22.28 -44.23
C TYR A 104 -7.27 -22.03 -45.73
N GLU A 105 -6.96 -20.82 -46.20
CA GLU A 105 -6.93 -20.50 -47.63
C GLU A 105 -5.95 -21.39 -48.40
N ASP A 106 -4.75 -21.62 -47.85
CA ASP A 106 -3.77 -22.50 -48.47
C ASP A 106 -4.21 -23.97 -48.47
N PHE A 107 -4.90 -24.43 -47.42
CA PHE A 107 -5.51 -25.76 -47.39
C PHE A 107 -6.61 -25.93 -48.47
N ILE A 108 -7.45 -24.92 -48.67
CA ILE A 108 -8.49 -24.96 -49.72
C ILE A 108 -7.86 -24.99 -51.12
N LYS A 109 -6.78 -24.23 -51.34
CA LYS A 109 -6.02 -24.28 -52.60
C LYS A 109 -5.41 -25.66 -52.82
N SER A 110 -4.73 -26.23 -51.82
CA SER A 110 -4.13 -27.56 -51.94
C SER A 110 -5.18 -28.64 -52.20
N LEU A 111 -6.33 -28.57 -51.53
CA LEU A 111 -7.45 -29.50 -51.72
C LEU A 111 -7.99 -29.45 -53.17
N ASN A 112 -8.10 -28.25 -53.75
CA ASN A 112 -8.54 -28.11 -55.15
C ASN A 112 -7.52 -28.68 -56.13
N ILE A 113 -6.22 -28.44 -55.91
CA ILE A 113 -5.14 -29.01 -56.71
C ILE A 113 -5.17 -30.55 -56.62
N GLU A 114 -5.30 -31.09 -55.41
CA GLU A 114 -5.32 -32.52 -55.17
C GLU A 114 -6.56 -33.19 -55.79
N LYS A 115 -7.73 -32.53 -55.74
CA LYS A 115 -8.95 -32.95 -56.43
C LYS A 115 -8.79 -32.98 -57.95
N GLN A 116 -8.11 -31.99 -58.53
CA GLN A 116 -7.84 -31.94 -59.96
C GLN A 116 -6.87 -33.06 -60.37
N SER A 117 -5.76 -33.21 -59.65
CA SER A 117 -4.78 -34.30 -59.84
C SER A 117 -5.45 -35.68 -59.73
N LEU A 118 -6.32 -35.88 -58.75
CA LEU A 118 -7.07 -37.12 -58.58
C LEU A 118 -8.01 -37.39 -59.76
N ARG A 119 -8.70 -36.36 -60.28
CA ARG A 119 -9.54 -36.50 -61.49
C ARG A 119 -8.72 -36.86 -62.71
N GLU A 120 -7.60 -36.17 -62.94
CA GLU A 120 -6.71 -36.45 -64.06
C GLU A 120 -6.16 -37.89 -63.97
N SER A 121 -5.74 -38.32 -62.77
CA SER A 121 -5.31 -39.69 -62.52
C SER A 121 -6.43 -40.71 -62.76
N LEU A 122 -7.66 -40.46 -62.29
CA LEU A 122 -8.80 -41.34 -62.55
C LEU A 122 -9.10 -41.46 -64.04
N VAL A 123 -9.12 -40.35 -64.79
CA VAL A 123 -9.35 -40.35 -66.23
C VAL A 123 -8.25 -41.12 -66.97
N ASN A 124 -6.99 -40.93 -66.61
CA ASN A 124 -5.87 -41.66 -67.21
C ASN A 124 -5.93 -43.16 -66.91
N ASN A 125 -6.45 -43.55 -65.74
CA ASN A 125 -6.56 -44.95 -65.33
C ASN A 125 -7.89 -45.61 -65.71
N ILE A 126 -8.91 -44.86 -66.17
CA ILE A 126 -10.21 -45.40 -66.63
C ILE A 126 -10.05 -46.54 -67.66
N PRO A 127 -9.18 -46.45 -68.69
CA PRO A 127 -9.00 -47.53 -69.66
C PRO A 127 -8.48 -48.82 -69.00
N MET A 128 -7.59 -48.68 -68.02
CA MET A 128 -7.04 -49.79 -67.26
C MET A 128 -8.09 -50.40 -66.33
N PHE A 129 -8.89 -49.57 -65.64
CA PHE A 129 -10.03 -50.05 -64.85
C PHE A 129 -11.07 -50.77 -65.71
N LYS A 130 -11.39 -50.23 -66.90
CA LYS A 130 -12.34 -50.85 -67.84
C LYS A 130 -11.81 -52.21 -68.33
N LYS A 131 -10.53 -52.29 -68.70
CA LYS A 131 -9.88 -53.54 -69.09
C LYS A 131 -9.91 -54.58 -67.97
N ASN A 132 -9.65 -54.17 -66.72
CA ASN A 132 -9.70 -55.08 -65.57
C ASN A 132 -11.14 -55.55 -65.26
N LEU A 133 -12.14 -54.68 -65.44
CA LEU A 133 -13.55 -55.04 -65.33
C LEU A 133 -13.97 -56.03 -66.43
N GLU A 134 -13.62 -55.76 -67.69
CA GLU A 134 -13.89 -56.66 -68.81
C GLU A 134 -13.23 -58.03 -68.59
N LEU A 135 -11.97 -58.07 -68.13
CA LEU A 135 -11.28 -59.32 -67.79
C LEU A 135 -11.98 -60.09 -66.66
N LYS A 136 -12.46 -59.39 -65.62
CA LYS A 136 -13.16 -60.02 -64.49
C LYS A 136 -14.55 -60.55 -64.87
N ILE A 137 -15.27 -59.82 -65.74
CA ILE A 137 -16.57 -60.24 -66.26
C ILE A 137 -16.41 -61.38 -67.27
N SER A 138 -15.35 -61.38 -68.08
CA SER A 138 -15.05 -62.47 -69.02
C SER A 138 -14.49 -63.72 -68.35
N SER A 139 -14.01 -63.60 -67.11
CA SER A 139 -13.56 -64.73 -66.27
C SER A 139 -14.64 -65.21 -65.29
N MET A 140 -15.85 -64.67 -65.37
CA MET A 140 -17.07 -65.19 -64.74
C MET A 140 -17.90 -65.91 -65.80
#